data_AF-A0A7J8B043-F1
#
_entry.id   AF-A0A7J8B043-F1
#
_cell.length_a   1.000
_cell.length_b   1.000
_cell.length_c   1.000
_cell.angle_alpha   90.00
_cell.angle_beta   90.00
_cell.angle_gamma   90.00
#
_symmetry.space_group_name_H-M   'P 1'
#
loop_
_entity.id
_entity.type
_entity.pdbx_description
1 polymer ?
#
loop_
_entity_poly.entity_id
_entity_poly.type
_entity_poly.pdbx_seq_one_letter_code
_entity_poly.pdbx_strand_id
1 'polypeptide(L)'
;MARGGADCARDARLLRGRDAVRPEPALLAPAVLLGAALGLSLGLWLGCRARSRPRHQVDDAQSLLRSLESRAQTPTEAGSPPRRRKRGARASKDAEALDEREPSVSSNVTAFALKAKVVYPINQKFRPLADGSSNPSLHENLKQVVLPNQPAEASPCSSLGSLSQAEKEECSSSSSIHSAASDDRFLGRTFLRVHSFPEALTCESADLDLCIYNLHLKDLLQLDAALRQDRHLMFIQIFKMCLLDLLPRKKPDDEFYQKILSKQENDLEELEKGLGGRLSDTEALGAGESQYATLGDVEKKEREYAELLIENMDAFWRQLEGVQRCLVDQFKCPSARARQLGAALTARMATAEGLLRDSQDLQALDLLDRTMGRVRLAKMVEFLRLQMQEETKCRLAAISRSLDLLAARGRLSARQKEELLTQQHKAFWEEAERFGREFVQRGKELVQASQARQAEGTARLTQAQEEERRAFLAEVPPTANPQELLQAFHGVLERQRVTRRDLEEEEDFRVAEAAAALCQELYRGTMETFQTLMDGLFLQTLPGMAGLSRAQCDSVRQEAQEDAALQLGRADRFRGQQWRLTQDLLEREQQVWTEELALSAVLQAHLRDHHQSAVRCVLGRLGGLSEE
;
A
#
# COMPACT_ATOMS: atom_id res chain seq x y z
N MET A 1 -57.58 11.45 8.56
CA MET A 1 -58.86 10.72 8.66
C MET A 1 -58.77 9.53 7.73
N ALA A 2 -58.41 8.36 8.27
CA ALA A 2 -59.31 7.23 8.60
C ALA A 2 -59.29 6.16 7.47
N ARG A 3 -58.49 5.09 7.66
CA ARG A 3 -58.88 3.66 7.87
C ARG A 3 -59.21 2.93 6.55
N GLY A 4 -58.76 1.72 6.24
CA GLY A 4 -58.01 0.70 7.00
C GLY A 4 -58.25 -0.70 6.40
N GLY A 5 -57.26 -1.60 6.52
CA GLY A 5 -57.37 -3.08 6.56
C GLY A 5 -57.71 -3.83 5.27
N ALA A 6 -57.42 -5.12 5.08
CA ALA A 6 -56.56 -6.12 5.72
C ALA A 6 -56.71 -7.41 4.86
N ASP A 7 -55.69 -8.28 4.93
CA ASP A 7 -55.75 -9.74 4.82
C ASP A 7 -55.89 -10.53 3.48
N CYS A 8 -54.81 -11.29 3.22
CA CYS A 8 -54.74 -12.76 3.06
C CYS A 8 -55.06 -13.47 1.72
N ALA A 9 -54.05 -14.21 1.23
CA ALA A 9 -54.00 -15.68 0.97
C ALA A 9 -53.16 -15.99 -0.31
N ARG A 10 -51.99 -16.64 -0.19
CA ARG A 10 -51.71 -18.09 -0.42
C ARG A 10 -51.96 -18.54 -1.88
N ASP A 11 -51.08 -19.23 -2.61
CA ASP A 11 -50.24 -20.39 -2.26
C ASP A 11 -49.08 -20.54 -3.27
N ALA A 12 -47.91 -21.00 -2.80
CA ALA A 12 -47.10 -21.99 -3.51
C ALA A 12 -46.21 -22.71 -2.50
N ARG A 13 -46.73 -23.83 -2.00
CA ARG A 13 -46.02 -24.76 -1.12
C ARG A 13 -45.07 -25.62 -1.94
N LEU A 14 -43.82 -25.72 -1.52
CA LEU A 14 -43.03 -26.94 -1.72
C LEU A 14 -42.44 -27.38 -0.38
N LEU A 15 -42.94 -28.52 0.08
CA LEU A 15 -42.49 -29.28 1.24
C LEU A 15 -41.38 -30.24 0.80
N ARG A 16 -40.19 -30.10 1.40
CA ARG A 16 -39.13 -31.12 1.60
C ARG A 16 -37.97 -30.39 2.27
N GLY A 17 -37.35 -30.79 3.37
CA GLY A 17 -37.44 -31.89 4.33
C GLY A 17 -36.31 -31.59 5.33
N ARG A 18 -36.49 -31.91 6.61
CA ARG A 18 -35.40 -31.86 7.60
C ARG A 18 -34.27 -32.76 7.13
N ASP A 19 -33.03 -32.26 7.16
CA ASP A 19 -31.95 -32.88 7.94
C ASP A 19 -30.79 -31.91 8.15
N ALA A 20 -30.18 -32.03 9.32
CA ALA A 20 -29.21 -31.11 9.87
C ALA A 20 -27.85 -31.24 9.18
N VAL A 21 -27.25 -30.12 8.78
CA VAL A 21 -25.82 -30.03 8.49
C VAL A 21 -25.24 -28.84 9.25
N ARG A 22 -24.43 -29.13 10.26
CA ARG A 22 -23.58 -28.16 10.96
C ARG A 22 -22.46 -27.72 10.00
N PRO A 23 -22.10 -26.43 9.91
CA PRO A 23 -20.83 -26.04 9.33
C PRO A 23 -19.73 -26.16 10.39
N GLU A 24 -18.65 -26.89 10.09
CA GLU A 24 -17.44 -26.91 10.90
C GLU A 24 -16.55 -25.68 10.60
N PRO A 25 -15.82 -25.12 11.59
CA PRO A 25 -15.14 -23.82 11.48
C PRO A 25 -13.68 -23.89 10.98
N ALA A 26 -13.14 -25.07 10.70
CA ALA A 26 -11.70 -25.28 10.51
C ALA A 26 -11.18 -25.05 9.08
N LEU A 27 -11.50 -23.91 8.44
CA LEU A 27 -11.06 -23.57 7.08
C LEU A 27 -9.91 -22.56 6.98
N LEU A 28 -9.30 -22.16 8.11
CA LEU A 28 -8.27 -21.11 8.15
C LEU A 28 -6.87 -21.58 7.72
N ALA A 29 -6.46 -22.81 8.04
CA ALA A 29 -5.10 -23.29 7.73
C ALA A 29 -4.75 -23.38 6.23
N PRO A 30 -5.64 -23.78 5.31
CA PRO A 30 -5.33 -23.83 3.88
C PRO A 30 -5.45 -22.48 3.14
N ALA A 31 -6.05 -21.45 3.77
CA ALA A 31 -5.98 -20.06 3.30
C ALA A 31 -4.58 -19.44 3.53
N VAL A 32 -3.86 -19.89 4.56
CA VAL A 32 -2.51 -19.43 4.92
C VAL A 32 -1.45 -19.86 3.89
N LEU A 33 -1.55 -21.08 3.36
CA LEU A 33 -0.62 -21.57 2.33
C LEU A 33 -0.79 -20.87 0.98
N LEU A 34 -1.94 -20.25 0.73
CA LEU A 34 -2.26 -19.55 -0.52
C LEU A 34 -2.05 -18.03 -0.40
N GLY A 35 -2.23 -17.45 0.79
CA GLY A 35 -1.79 -16.08 1.11
C GLY A 35 -0.28 -15.90 1.00
N ALA A 36 0.51 -16.91 1.39
CA ALA A 36 1.97 -16.90 1.18
C ALA A 36 2.37 -16.96 -0.31
N ALA A 37 1.60 -17.67 -1.14
CA ALA A 37 1.82 -17.73 -2.58
C ALA A 37 1.43 -16.41 -3.29
N LEU A 38 0.40 -15.72 -2.80
CA LEU A 38 -0.04 -14.42 -3.31
C LEU A 38 0.88 -13.27 -2.85
N GLY A 39 1.44 -13.34 -1.65
CA GLY A 39 2.49 -12.44 -1.18
C GLY A 39 3.78 -12.55 -2.01
N LEU A 40 4.12 -13.75 -2.50
CA LEU A 40 5.23 -13.96 -3.45
C LEU A 40 4.94 -13.34 -4.82
N SER A 41 3.69 -13.40 -5.32
CA SER A 41 3.34 -12.73 -6.59
C SER A 41 3.32 -11.20 -6.49
N LEU A 42 2.96 -10.64 -5.32
CA LEU A 42 2.98 -9.19 -5.09
C LEU A 42 4.42 -8.65 -4.99
N GLY A 43 5.32 -9.39 -4.34
CA GLY A 43 6.75 -9.08 -4.28
C GLY A 43 7.45 -9.18 -5.64
N LEU A 44 7.11 -10.20 -6.46
CA LEU A 44 7.60 -10.31 -7.84
C LEU A 44 7.08 -9.17 -8.74
N TRP A 45 5.83 -8.72 -8.55
CA TRP A 45 5.23 -7.69 -9.39
C TRP A 45 5.72 -6.26 -9.07
N LEU A 46 5.95 -5.95 -7.79
CA LEU A 46 6.67 -4.73 -7.37
C LEU A 46 8.10 -4.68 -7.96
N GLY A 47 8.76 -5.84 -8.12
CA GLY A 47 10.03 -5.97 -8.83
C GLY A 47 9.94 -5.78 -10.36
N CYS A 48 8.79 -6.14 -10.98
CA CYS A 48 8.56 -5.97 -12.42
C CYS A 48 8.31 -4.51 -12.84
N ARG A 49 7.71 -3.67 -11.99
CA ARG A 49 7.41 -2.27 -12.35
C ARG A 49 8.62 -1.36 -12.48
N ALA A 50 9.73 -1.69 -11.85
CA ALA A 50 10.97 -0.96 -12.10
C ALA A 50 11.66 -1.34 -13.43
N ARG A 51 11.12 -2.30 -14.19
CA ARG A 51 11.65 -2.71 -15.51
C ARG A 51 10.87 -2.19 -16.71
N SER A 52 9.79 -1.42 -16.59
CA SER A 52 8.98 -1.14 -17.78
C SER A 52 8.35 0.25 -17.82
N ARG A 53 9.04 1.17 -18.53
CA ARG A 53 8.35 2.06 -19.47
C ARG A 53 7.75 1.21 -20.60
N PRO A 54 6.61 1.60 -21.19
CA PRO A 54 5.64 0.64 -21.71
C PRO A 54 6.08 0.03 -23.03
N ARG A 55 6.10 -1.31 -23.10
CA ARG A 55 5.75 -2.05 -24.31
C ARG A 55 5.26 -3.45 -23.95
N HIS A 56 3.98 -3.67 -24.24
CA HIS A 56 3.25 -4.93 -24.30
C HIS A 56 3.38 -5.90 -23.12
N GLN A 57 2.44 -5.81 -22.18
CA GLN A 57 2.11 -6.89 -21.26
C GLN A 57 0.58 -6.95 -21.04
N VAL A 58 -0.15 -7.21 -22.13
CA VAL A 58 -1.62 -7.41 -22.12
C VAL A 58 -1.98 -8.90 -22.14
N ASP A 59 -1.02 -9.80 -22.39
CA ASP A 59 -1.32 -11.21 -22.68
C ASP A 59 -1.34 -12.14 -21.45
N ASP A 60 -0.64 -11.81 -20.36
CA ASP A 60 -0.50 -12.75 -19.24
C ASP A 60 -1.78 -12.88 -18.38
N ALA A 61 -2.50 -11.77 -18.14
CA ALA A 61 -3.76 -11.77 -17.40
C ALA A 61 -4.91 -12.45 -18.18
N GLN A 62 -4.93 -12.33 -19.51
CA GLN A 62 -5.91 -13.01 -20.36
C GLN A 62 -5.69 -14.53 -20.45
N SER A 63 -4.46 -14.99 -20.25
CA SER A 63 -4.14 -16.43 -20.25
C SER A 63 -4.74 -17.15 -19.03
N LEU A 64 -4.77 -16.49 -17.87
CA LEU A 64 -5.37 -17.02 -16.64
C LEU A 64 -6.90 -17.08 -16.75
N LEU A 65 -7.54 -16.08 -17.37
CA LEU A 65 -8.97 -16.08 -17.67
C LEU A 65 -9.37 -17.20 -18.65
N ARG A 66 -8.58 -17.46 -19.70
CA ARG A 66 -8.85 -18.56 -20.65
C ARG A 66 -8.77 -19.95 -20.00
N SER A 67 -7.95 -20.11 -18.98
CA SER A 67 -7.84 -21.37 -18.22
C SER A 67 -9.05 -21.63 -17.31
N LEU A 68 -9.80 -20.59 -16.97
CA LEU A 68 -11.02 -20.64 -16.16
C LEU A 68 -12.27 -20.87 -17.02
N GLU A 69 -12.32 -20.33 -18.24
CA GLU A 69 -13.42 -20.56 -19.19
C GLU A 69 -13.47 -22.01 -19.71
N SER A 70 -12.32 -22.71 -19.80
CA SER A 70 -12.27 -24.06 -20.38
C SER A 70 -12.88 -25.17 -19.51
N ARG A 71 -13.33 -24.86 -18.27
CA ARG A 71 -13.88 -25.86 -17.34
C ARG A 71 -15.40 -25.84 -17.21
N ALA A 72 -16.08 -24.93 -17.90
CA ALA A 72 -17.54 -24.82 -17.90
C ALA A 72 -18.09 -25.05 -19.31
N GLN A 73 -18.16 -26.30 -19.77
CA GLN A 73 -19.04 -26.68 -20.87
C GLN A 73 -19.25 -28.21 -20.93
N THR A 74 -20.47 -28.63 -20.64
CA THR A 74 -21.08 -29.88 -21.13
C THR A 74 -22.45 -29.55 -21.75
N PRO A 75 -22.95 -30.41 -22.67
CA PRO A 75 -23.62 -29.99 -23.89
C PRO A 75 -25.15 -29.99 -23.75
N THR A 76 -25.87 -29.34 -24.68
CA THR A 76 -27.02 -29.91 -25.43
C THR A 76 -27.69 -28.86 -26.35
N GLU A 77 -27.71 -29.22 -27.63
CA GLU A 77 -28.72 -29.06 -28.70
C GLU A 77 -29.47 -27.74 -29.01
N ALA A 78 -29.36 -27.41 -30.30
CA ALA A 78 -30.44 -27.14 -31.27
C ALA A 78 -31.35 -25.90 -31.11
N GLY A 79 -31.13 -24.94 -32.01
CA GLY A 79 -32.12 -23.94 -32.41
C GLY A 79 -31.56 -22.95 -33.43
N SER A 80 -31.91 -23.11 -34.70
CA SER A 80 -31.63 -22.20 -35.85
C SER A 80 -32.95 -21.59 -36.35
N PRO A 81 -33.02 -20.58 -37.25
CA PRO A 81 -32.10 -19.47 -37.65
C PRO A 81 -32.90 -18.10 -37.76
N PRO A 82 -32.61 -17.01 -38.56
CA PRO A 82 -32.23 -16.95 -40.00
C PRO A 82 -31.24 -15.85 -40.51
N ARG A 83 -30.66 -16.13 -41.71
CA ARG A 83 -30.32 -15.20 -42.85
C ARG A 83 -29.08 -14.25 -42.68
N ARG A 84 -28.18 -14.01 -43.66
CA ARG A 84 -28.08 -14.32 -45.11
C ARG A 84 -26.70 -13.87 -45.68
N ARG A 85 -26.06 -14.72 -46.52
CA ARG A 85 -25.07 -14.44 -47.62
C ARG A 85 -23.70 -13.82 -47.23
N LYS A 86 -22.54 -14.22 -47.79
CA LYS A 86 -22.24 -14.53 -49.21
C LYS A 86 -20.83 -15.18 -49.36
N ARG A 87 -20.75 -16.26 -50.17
CA ARG A 87 -19.66 -16.80 -51.05
C ARG A 87 -18.17 -16.57 -50.71
N GLY A 88 -17.26 -17.54 -50.84
CA GLY A 88 -17.37 -18.94 -51.29
C GLY A 88 -16.02 -19.56 -51.73
N ALA A 89 -16.07 -20.88 -52.03
CA ALA A 89 -15.15 -21.71 -52.86
C ALA A 89 -13.70 -21.89 -52.33
N ARG A 90 -13.03 -23.06 -52.30
CA ARG A 90 -13.10 -24.44 -52.87
C ARG A 90 -12.20 -25.30 -51.94
N ALA A 91 -12.57 -26.49 -51.45
CA ALA A 91 -12.74 -27.81 -52.08
C ALA A 91 -11.44 -28.50 -52.58
N SER A 92 -10.99 -29.53 -51.85
CA SER A 92 -10.66 -30.90 -52.32
C SER A 92 -10.10 -31.72 -51.13
N LYS A 93 -10.89 -32.66 -50.58
CA LYS A 93 -10.91 -34.12 -50.87
C LYS A 93 -9.64 -34.83 -50.37
N ASP A 94 -9.74 -35.64 -49.32
CA ASP A 94 -10.20 -37.05 -49.30
C ASP A 94 -9.11 -37.96 -49.93
N ALA A 95 -8.73 -39.11 -49.39
CA ALA A 95 -9.20 -39.89 -48.26
C ALA A 95 -8.20 -41.03 -48.03
N GLU A 96 -8.28 -41.61 -46.83
CA GLU A 96 -8.11 -43.05 -46.56
C GLU A 96 -6.70 -43.66 -46.74
N ALA A 97 -6.24 -44.59 -45.90
CA ALA A 97 -7.01 -45.59 -45.19
C ALA A 97 -6.14 -46.31 -44.13
N LEU A 98 -6.82 -46.75 -43.06
CA LEU A 98 -6.70 -48.07 -42.41
C LEU A 98 -5.45 -48.36 -41.55
N ASP A 99 -5.52 -48.96 -40.36
CA ASP A 99 -6.67 -49.41 -39.56
C ASP A 99 -6.20 -49.79 -38.14
N GLU A 100 -7.13 -49.69 -37.20
CA GLU A 100 -7.38 -50.55 -36.03
C GLU A 100 -6.25 -51.01 -35.07
N ARG A 101 -6.31 -50.53 -33.82
CA ARG A 101 -6.82 -51.32 -32.65
C ARG A 101 -6.81 -50.51 -31.34
N GLU A 102 -7.98 -50.35 -30.72
CA GLU A 102 -8.18 -50.01 -29.30
C GLU A 102 -7.82 -51.19 -28.36
N PRO A 103 -7.96 -51.10 -27.01
CA PRO A 103 -7.64 -50.03 -26.06
C PRO A 103 -6.72 -50.56 -24.92
N SER A 104 -6.03 -49.71 -24.17
CA SER A 104 -5.59 -50.10 -22.82
C SER A 104 -5.53 -48.94 -21.84
N VAL A 105 -6.11 -49.23 -20.68
CA VAL A 105 -6.22 -48.43 -19.48
C VAL A 105 -4.84 -48.23 -18.84
N SER A 106 -4.67 -47.07 -18.21
CA SER A 106 -3.63 -46.70 -17.23
C SER A 106 -2.27 -46.26 -17.77
N SER A 107 -1.91 -45.01 -17.45
CA SER A 107 -0.79 -44.71 -16.55
C SER A 107 -0.65 -43.20 -16.38
N ASN A 108 -1.29 -42.66 -15.35
CA ASN A 108 -1.01 -41.33 -14.81
C ASN A 108 0.29 -41.29 -13.97
N VAL A 109 1.11 -42.35 -14.03
CA VAL A 109 2.36 -42.46 -13.24
C VAL A 109 3.55 -41.86 -13.99
N THR A 110 3.56 -41.92 -15.33
CA THR A 110 4.64 -41.35 -16.17
C THR A 110 4.61 -39.81 -16.20
N ALA A 111 3.43 -39.19 -16.07
CA ALA A 111 3.31 -37.74 -15.97
C ALA A 111 3.70 -37.20 -14.57
N PHE A 112 3.61 -38.02 -13.52
CA PHE A 112 4.05 -37.68 -12.17
C PHE A 112 5.58 -37.85 -12.02
N ALA A 113 6.16 -38.89 -12.62
CA ALA A 113 7.60 -39.16 -12.58
C ALA A 113 8.46 -38.10 -13.29
N LEU A 114 7.91 -37.36 -14.27
CA LEU A 114 8.64 -36.31 -14.99
C LEU A 114 8.70 -34.95 -14.25
N LYS A 115 8.03 -34.82 -13.09
CA LYS A 115 8.07 -33.60 -12.25
C LYS A 115 8.73 -33.79 -10.88
N ALA A 116 9.08 -35.01 -10.51
CA ALA A 116 9.84 -35.26 -9.28
C ALA A 116 11.34 -35.34 -9.59
N LYS A 117 12.09 -34.30 -9.26
CA LYS A 117 13.56 -34.33 -9.26
C LYS A 117 14.02 -35.17 -8.06
N VAL A 118 13.95 -36.49 -8.19
CA VAL A 118 14.45 -37.46 -7.21
C VAL A 118 15.98 -37.45 -7.27
N VAL A 119 16.62 -36.97 -6.21
CA VAL A 119 18.07 -37.11 -6.01
C VAL A 119 18.34 -38.47 -5.38
N TYR A 120 19.07 -39.35 -6.09
CA TYR A 120 19.56 -40.61 -5.53
C TYR A 120 20.69 -40.35 -4.50
N PRO A 121 20.77 -41.13 -3.41
CA PRO A 121 21.88 -41.06 -2.48
C PRO A 121 23.10 -41.76 -3.12
N ILE A 122 24.16 -41.00 -3.40
CA ILE A 122 25.44 -41.58 -3.84
C ILE A 122 26.14 -42.17 -2.62
N ASN A 123 26.25 -43.50 -2.65
CA ASN A 123 27.00 -44.30 -1.70
C ASN A 123 28.48 -43.90 -1.64
N GLN A 124 28.99 -43.98 -0.42
CA GLN A 124 30.38 -43.91 -0.01
C GLN A 124 31.34 -44.63 -0.97
N LYS A 125 32.43 -43.93 -1.33
CA LYS A 125 33.83 -44.28 -1.06
C LYS A 125 34.71 -43.30 -1.83
N PHE A 126 35.43 -42.45 -1.10
CA PHE A 126 36.82 -42.04 -1.34
C PHE A 126 37.11 -40.85 -0.40
N ARG A 127 37.78 -41.13 0.73
CA ARG A 127 38.62 -40.15 1.45
C ARG A 127 40.03 -40.21 0.84
N PRO A 128 40.81 -39.12 0.91
CA PRO A 128 41.76 -38.92 2.01
C PRO A 128 41.69 -37.47 2.57
N LEU A 129 41.56 -37.29 3.89
CA LEU A 129 42.65 -37.01 4.86
C LEU A 129 43.42 -35.69 4.61
N ALA A 130 43.17 -34.70 5.46
CA ALA A 130 44.06 -33.67 6.04
C ALA A 130 43.14 -32.53 6.54
N ASP A 131 42.75 -32.45 7.81
CA ASP A 131 43.50 -32.07 9.02
C ASP A 131 43.78 -30.55 9.12
N GLY A 132 43.53 -30.01 10.31
CA GLY A 132 43.85 -28.63 10.73
C GLY A 132 42.68 -27.64 10.67
N SER A 133 41.85 -27.48 11.71
CA SER A 133 42.10 -26.74 12.97
C SER A 133 41.71 -25.25 12.93
N SER A 134 40.63 -24.94 13.66
CA SER A 134 40.45 -23.80 14.60
C SER A 134 41.05 -22.42 14.27
N ASN A 135 40.20 -21.40 14.00
CA ASN A 135 39.63 -20.51 15.03
C ASN A 135 38.80 -19.36 14.39
N PRO A 136 37.82 -18.79 15.12
CA PRO A 136 36.99 -17.68 14.66
C PRO A 136 37.71 -16.35 14.92
N SER A 137 37.89 -15.53 13.89
CA SER A 137 38.29 -14.13 14.08
C SER A 137 37.06 -13.22 14.03
N LEU A 138 36.70 -12.75 15.23
CA LEU A 138 35.97 -11.51 15.45
C LEU A 138 36.73 -10.37 14.77
N HIS A 139 36.17 -9.84 13.69
CA HIS A 139 36.38 -8.46 13.31
C HIS A 139 35.04 -7.87 12.91
N GLU A 140 34.42 -7.19 13.89
CA GLU A 140 33.55 -6.06 13.62
C GLU A 140 34.27 -5.12 12.66
N ASN A 141 33.80 -5.05 11.43
CA ASN A 141 34.06 -3.90 10.57
C ASN A 141 32.70 -3.32 10.24
N LEU A 142 32.36 -2.24 10.96
CA LEU A 142 31.39 -1.24 10.54
C LEU A 142 31.70 -0.89 9.08
N LYS A 143 30.94 -1.48 8.15
CA LYS A 143 30.86 -0.93 6.80
C LYS A 143 30.03 0.33 6.90
N GLN A 144 30.72 1.45 6.84
CA GLN A 144 30.15 2.78 6.71
C GLN A 144 29.23 2.77 5.49
N VAL A 145 27.92 2.89 5.73
CA VAL A 145 26.91 3.08 4.68
C VAL A 145 27.14 4.46 4.08
N VAL A 146 27.41 4.51 2.77
CA VAL A 146 27.43 5.76 2.03
C VAL A 146 25.99 6.30 2.01
N LEU A 147 25.77 7.43 2.66
CA LEU A 147 24.48 8.14 2.67
C LEU A 147 24.13 8.69 1.28
N PRO A 148 22.83 8.91 0.96
CA PRO A 148 22.38 9.32 -0.38
C PRO A 148 22.64 10.80 -0.72
N ASN A 149 23.20 11.60 0.18
CA ASN A 149 23.33 13.05 0.02
C ASN A 149 24.79 13.51 -0.10
N GLN A 150 25.56 12.93 -1.01
CA GLN A 150 26.77 13.59 -1.52
C GLN A 150 26.52 14.13 -2.93
N PRO A 151 26.79 15.43 -3.18
CA PRO A 151 26.70 15.98 -4.52
C PRO A 151 27.82 15.36 -5.38
N ALA A 152 27.45 14.60 -6.39
CA ALA A 152 28.38 14.17 -7.43
C ALA A 152 28.79 15.42 -8.23
N GLU A 153 29.95 15.99 -7.92
CA GLU A 153 30.60 16.99 -8.75
C GLU A 153 30.96 16.37 -10.10
N ALA A 154 30.21 16.76 -11.13
CA ALA A 154 30.55 16.50 -12.51
C ALA A 154 31.42 17.65 -13.04
N SER A 155 32.63 17.34 -13.51
CA SER A 155 33.45 18.20 -14.37
C SER A 155 34.60 17.41 -15.05
N PRO A 156 35.16 17.87 -16.19
CA PRO A 156 34.97 17.18 -17.48
C PRO A 156 36.24 16.60 -18.15
N CYS A 157 35.99 15.91 -19.28
CA CYS A 157 36.88 15.18 -20.20
C CYS A 157 38.35 15.63 -20.39
N SER A 158 39.29 14.68 -20.55
CA SER A 158 39.88 14.27 -21.87
C SER A 158 41.19 13.45 -21.79
N SER A 159 41.38 12.62 -22.83
CA SER A 159 42.65 12.13 -23.43
C SER A 159 43.25 10.75 -23.08
N LEU A 160 43.22 9.91 -24.12
CA LEU A 160 44.06 8.78 -24.56
C LEU A 160 45.36 8.44 -23.79
N GLY A 161 45.47 7.14 -23.46
CA GLY A 161 46.63 6.30 -23.79
C GLY A 161 47.74 6.14 -22.73
N SER A 162 47.82 4.95 -22.11
CA SER A 162 49.02 4.09 -22.13
C SER A 162 48.83 2.82 -21.31
N LEU A 163 49.20 1.69 -21.93
CA LEU A 163 49.36 0.38 -21.34
C LEU A 163 50.76 0.27 -20.70
N SER A 164 50.85 -0.20 -19.45
CA SER A 164 51.94 -1.07 -19.01
C SER A 164 51.57 -1.85 -17.74
N GLN A 165 51.62 -3.18 -17.90
CA GLN A 165 51.84 -4.25 -16.92
C GLN A 165 52.81 -3.84 -15.79
N ALA A 166 52.85 -4.42 -14.59
CA ALA A 166 52.08 -5.45 -13.90
C ALA A 166 52.65 -5.49 -12.47
N GLU A 167 51.81 -5.58 -11.45
CA GLU A 167 52.15 -6.33 -10.24
C GLU A 167 50.93 -7.17 -9.86
N LYS A 168 51.15 -8.49 -9.84
CA LYS A 168 50.18 -9.52 -9.52
C LYS A 168 50.09 -9.62 -8.00
N GLU A 169 48.90 -9.47 -7.44
CA GLU A 169 48.51 -10.26 -6.29
C GLU A 169 47.12 -10.85 -6.53
N GLU A 170 47.06 -12.16 -6.37
CA GLU A 170 45.90 -13.02 -6.57
C GLU A 170 44.89 -12.78 -5.46
N CYS A 171 43.70 -12.27 -5.80
CA CYS A 171 42.50 -12.50 -5.02
C CYS A 171 41.30 -12.59 -5.95
N SER A 172 40.99 -13.84 -6.28
CA SER A 172 39.68 -14.39 -6.58
C SER A 172 38.64 -13.42 -7.16
N SER A 173 38.60 -13.43 -8.49
CA SER A 173 37.47 -13.03 -9.32
C SER A 173 36.14 -13.53 -8.74
N SER A 174 35.40 -12.63 -8.10
CA SER A 174 33.93 -12.69 -8.02
C SER A 174 33.35 -11.61 -8.93
N SER A 175 33.73 -11.64 -10.20
CA SER A 175 33.01 -10.97 -11.28
C SER A 175 31.77 -11.78 -11.64
N SER A 176 30.85 -11.94 -10.68
CA SER A 176 29.46 -12.12 -11.02
C SER A 176 28.99 -10.74 -11.49
N ILE A 177 28.99 -10.55 -12.81
CA ILE A 177 28.24 -9.47 -13.44
C ILE A 177 26.80 -9.68 -12.96
N HIS A 178 26.40 -8.95 -11.92
CA HIS A 178 25.02 -8.94 -11.48
C HIS A 178 24.21 -8.50 -12.70
N SER A 179 23.43 -9.44 -13.23
CA SER A 179 22.50 -9.17 -14.32
C SER A 179 21.72 -7.93 -13.94
N ALA A 180 21.40 -7.07 -14.90
CA ALA A 180 20.57 -5.88 -14.70
C ALA A 180 19.13 -6.21 -14.19
N ALA A 181 18.89 -7.47 -13.82
CA ALA A 181 17.64 -8.11 -13.51
C ALA A 181 17.64 -8.88 -12.16
N SER A 182 18.49 -8.55 -11.17
CA SER A 182 18.34 -9.11 -9.81
C SER A 182 17.41 -8.26 -8.94
N ASP A 183 16.44 -8.91 -8.30
CA ASP A 183 15.45 -8.28 -7.40
C ASP A 183 16.08 -7.71 -6.12
N ASP A 184 17.29 -8.18 -5.77
CA ASP A 184 18.10 -7.69 -4.64
C ASP A 184 18.35 -6.18 -4.62
N ARG A 185 18.39 -5.52 -5.80
CA ARG A 185 18.61 -4.08 -5.87
C ARG A 185 17.38 -3.26 -5.46
N PHE A 186 16.18 -3.82 -5.53
CA PHE A 186 14.94 -3.12 -5.17
C PHE A 186 14.66 -3.19 -3.68
N LEU A 187 14.92 -4.34 -3.06
CA LEU A 187 14.79 -4.50 -1.61
C LEU A 187 15.79 -3.63 -0.85
N GLY A 188 16.95 -3.35 -1.45
CA GLY A 188 17.95 -2.42 -0.91
C GLY A 188 17.65 -0.93 -1.11
N ARG A 189 16.55 -0.54 -1.78
CA ARG A 189 16.20 0.88 -1.98
C ARG A 189 15.81 1.50 -0.63
N THR A 190 16.52 2.56 -0.26
CA THR A 190 16.31 3.30 0.98
C THR A 190 15.45 4.54 0.73
N PHE A 191 14.56 4.83 1.66
CA PHE A 191 13.75 6.05 1.65
C PHE A 191 13.59 6.61 3.06
N LEU A 192 13.22 7.88 3.15
CA LEU A 192 13.03 8.55 4.43
C LEU A 192 11.79 7.98 5.15
N ARG A 193 11.96 7.55 6.40
CA ARG A 193 10.82 7.16 7.23
C ARG A 193 10.11 8.41 7.72
N VAL A 194 8.88 8.61 7.24
CA VAL A 194 7.99 9.68 7.69
C VAL A 194 6.89 9.11 8.59
N HIS A 195 6.48 9.87 9.59
CA HIS A 195 5.44 9.48 10.54
C HIS A 195 4.07 10.11 10.23
N SER A 196 4.06 11.17 9.43
CA SER A 196 2.83 11.87 9.06
C SER A 196 2.92 12.45 7.64
N PHE A 197 1.77 12.70 7.01
CA PHE A 197 1.72 13.35 5.69
C PHE A 197 2.31 14.78 5.70
N PRO A 198 2.06 15.64 6.71
CA PRO A 198 2.75 16.91 6.88
C PRO A 198 4.29 16.81 6.77
N GLU A 199 4.90 15.79 7.37
CA GLU A 199 6.36 15.59 7.30
C GLU A 199 6.78 15.37 5.85
N ALA A 200 6.11 14.47 5.13
CA ALA A 200 6.43 14.17 3.74
C ALA A 200 6.45 15.42 2.84
N LEU A 201 5.56 16.39 3.07
CA LEU A 201 5.52 17.66 2.31
C LEU A 201 6.75 18.55 2.52
N THR A 202 7.36 18.47 3.70
CA THR A 202 8.44 19.38 4.12
C THR A 202 9.83 18.77 4.00
N CYS A 203 9.93 17.47 3.79
CA CYS A 203 11.19 16.77 3.63
C CYS A 203 11.90 17.01 2.28
N GLU A 204 13.21 16.82 2.26
CA GLU A 204 14.02 16.67 1.04
C GLU A 204 14.30 15.18 0.81
N SER A 205 13.33 14.46 0.23
CA SER A 205 13.45 13.05 -0.10
C SER A 205 13.34 12.87 -1.60
N ALA A 206 14.28 12.14 -2.21
CA ALA A 206 14.21 11.76 -3.62
C ALA A 206 13.07 10.77 -3.91
N ASP A 207 12.57 10.08 -2.87
CA ASP A 207 11.60 9.00 -2.97
C ASP A 207 10.30 9.31 -2.20
N LEU A 208 9.73 10.47 -2.48
CA LEU A 208 8.49 10.96 -1.87
C LEU A 208 7.33 9.96 -2.00
N ASP A 209 7.24 9.27 -3.14
CA ASP A 209 6.19 8.29 -3.41
C ASP A 209 6.29 7.09 -2.45
N LEU A 210 7.50 6.59 -2.19
CA LEU A 210 7.73 5.51 -1.22
C LEU A 210 7.41 5.94 0.21
N CYS A 211 7.69 7.20 0.56
CA CYS A 211 7.33 7.77 1.86
C CYS A 211 5.81 7.74 2.05
N ILE A 212 5.05 8.14 1.03
CA ILE A 212 3.58 8.17 1.06
C ILE A 212 2.99 6.75 1.04
N TYR A 213 3.55 5.82 0.27
CA TYR A 213 3.13 4.42 0.30
C TYR A 213 3.41 3.75 1.65
N ASN A 214 4.48 4.14 2.34
CA ASN A 214 4.72 3.67 3.71
C ASN A 214 3.66 4.21 4.69
N LEU A 215 3.18 5.45 4.50
CA LEU A 215 2.04 5.96 5.27
C LEU A 215 0.75 5.20 4.95
N HIS A 216 0.50 4.87 3.67
CA HIS A 216 -0.65 4.04 3.28
C HIS A 216 -0.66 2.69 3.99
N LEU A 217 0.49 2.02 4.08
CA LEU A 217 0.60 0.78 4.85
C LEU A 217 0.22 0.99 6.32
N LYS A 218 0.74 2.04 6.96
CA LYS A 218 0.37 2.38 8.34
C LYS A 218 -1.13 2.63 8.49
N ASP A 219 -1.76 3.31 7.54
CA ASP A 219 -3.19 3.58 7.55
C ASP A 219 -4.01 2.27 7.43
N LEU A 220 -3.57 1.33 6.59
CA LEU A 220 -4.16 -0.01 6.48
C LEU A 220 -4.05 -0.78 7.80
N LEU A 221 -2.91 -0.70 8.49
CA LEU A 221 -2.72 -1.34 9.80
C LEU A 221 -3.64 -0.72 10.87
N GLN A 222 -3.84 0.59 10.84
CA GLN A 222 -4.78 1.28 11.74
C GLN A 222 -6.23 0.92 11.43
N LEU A 223 -6.59 0.79 10.15
CA LEU A 223 -7.90 0.31 9.72
C LEU A 223 -8.17 -1.11 10.23
N ASP A 224 -7.21 -2.02 10.09
CA ASP A 224 -7.31 -3.38 10.64
C ASP A 224 -7.55 -3.35 12.15
N ALA A 225 -6.78 -2.55 12.89
CA ALA A 225 -6.97 -2.40 14.34
C ALA A 225 -8.36 -1.88 14.70
N ALA A 226 -8.88 -0.89 13.97
CA ALA A 226 -10.23 -0.37 14.17
C ALA A 226 -11.30 -1.42 13.87
N LEU A 227 -11.18 -2.17 12.76
CA LEU A 227 -12.11 -3.23 12.40
C LEU A 227 -12.10 -4.39 13.42
N ARG A 228 -10.94 -4.72 13.99
CA ARG A 228 -10.83 -5.71 15.08
C ARG A 228 -11.52 -5.22 16.36
N GLN A 229 -11.35 -3.95 16.73
CA GLN A 229 -12.08 -3.36 17.86
C GLN A 229 -13.59 -3.39 17.63
N ASP A 230 -14.04 -3.01 16.43
CA ASP A 230 -15.45 -3.04 16.06
C ASP A 230 -16.02 -4.47 16.09
N ARG A 231 -15.24 -5.45 15.64
CA ARG A 231 -15.59 -6.88 15.78
C ARG A 231 -15.76 -7.29 17.24
N HIS A 232 -14.87 -6.87 18.14
CA HIS A 232 -14.99 -7.18 19.57
C HIS A 232 -16.25 -6.55 20.16
N LEU A 233 -16.54 -5.28 19.83
CA LEU A 233 -17.77 -4.60 20.26
C LEU A 233 -19.02 -5.30 19.72
N MET A 234 -19.05 -5.65 18.44
CA MET A 234 -20.16 -6.38 17.82
C MET A 234 -20.35 -7.75 18.46
N PHE A 235 -19.27 -8.47 18.76
CA PHE A 235 -19.32 -9.75 19.46
C PHE A 235 -19.98 -9.62 20.84
N ILE A 236 -19.57 -8.65 21.67
CA ILE A 236 -20.18 -8.43 22.99
C ILE A 236 -21.67 -8.13 22.87
N GLN A 237 -22.09 -7.29 21.92
CA GLN A 237 -23.52 -7.02 21.70
C GLN A 237 -24.29 -8.24 21.21
N ILE A 238 -23.74 -8.99 20.25
CA ILE A 238 -24.34 -10.24 19.76
C ILE A 238 -24.48 -11.25 20.90
N PHE A 239 -23.44 -11.40 21.69
CA PHE A 239 -23.42 -12.33 22.81
C PHE A 239 -24.46 -11.94 23.87
N LYS A 240 -24.56 -10.65 24.22
CA LYS A 240 -25.60 -10.11 25.11
C LYS A 240 -27.01 -10.42 24.60
N MET A 241 -27.28 -10.23 23.31
CA MET A 241 -28.56 -10.59 22.70
C MET A 241 -28.83 -12.09 22.79
N CYS A 242 -27.87 -12.93 22.41
CA CYS A 242 -27.99 -14.39 22.47
C CYS A 242 -28.25 -14.89 23.90
N LEU A 243 -27.62 -14.26 24.90
CA LEU A 243 -27.88 -14.54 26.31
C LEU A 243 -29.32 -14.18 26.66
N LEU A 244 -29.80 -12.97 26.36
CA LEU A 244 -31.17 -12.54 26.70
C LEU A 244 -32.26 -13.36 26.00
N ASP A 245 -32.04 -13.76 24.75
CA ASP A 245 -32.99 -14.54 23.95
C ASP A 245 -33.18 -15.96 24.48
N LEU A 246 -32.10 -16.61 24.91
CA LEU A 246 -32.07 -18.05 25.24
C LEU A 246 -32.01 -18.32 26.75
N LEU A 247 -31.60 -17.33 27.51
CA LEU A 247 -31.60 -17.27 28.96
C LEU A 247 -32.32 -15.97 29.36
N PRO A 248 -33.62 -16.02 29.66
CA PRO A 248 -34.35 -14.84 30.13
C PRO A 248 -33.90 -14.46 31.54
N ARG A 249 -33.65 -13.17 31.79
CA ARG A 249 -33.34 -12.65 33.12
C ARG A 249 -34.49 -12.91 34.09
N LYS A 250 -34.16 -13.32 35.33
CA LYS A 250 -35.15 -13.44 36.42
C LYS A 250 -35.30 -12.14 37.22
N LYS A 251 -34.27 -11.28 37.24
CA LYS A 251 -34.23 -9.96 37.88
C LYS A 251 -33.46 -8.97 36.98
N PRO A 252 -33.71 -7.65 37.08
CA PRO A 252 -33.00 -6.65 36.27
C PRO A 252 -31.48 -6.60 36.57
N ASP A 253 -31.09 -6.72 37.84
CA ASP A 253 -29.69 -6.89 38.32
C ASP A 253 -29.34 -8.38 38.48
N ASP A 254 -29.20 -9.05 37.35
CA ASP A 254 -28.82 -10.46 37.34
C ASP A 254 -27.28 -10.55 37.33
N GLU A 255 -26.67 -10.60 38.53
CA GLU A 255 -25.22 -10.75 38.74
C GLU A 255 -24.61 -11.88 37.90
N PHE A 256 -25.40 -12.91 37.61
CA PHE A 256 -25.03 -14.02 36.74
C PHE A 256 -24.70 -13.58 35.31
N TYR A 257 -25.51 -12.71 34.69
CA TYR A 257 -25.28 -12.22 33.33
C TYR A 257 -24.08 -11.28 33.28
N GLN A 258 -23.96 -10.41 34.30
CA GLN A 258 -22.83 -9.51 34.40
C GLN A 258 -21.51 -10.29 34.52
N LYS A 259 -21.47 -11.34 35.34
CA LYS A 259 -20.28 -12.20 35.48
C LYS A 259 -19.92 -12.95 34.19
N ILE A 260 -20.89 -13.33 33.38
CA ILE A 260 -20.66 -13.98 32.08
C ILE A 260 -20.10 -12.97 31.07
N LEU A 261 -20.73 -11.80 30.96
CA LEU A 261 -20.31 -10.74 30.03
C LEU A 261 -18.92 -10.21 30.39
N SER A 262 -18.69 -9.88 31.67
CA SER A 262 -17.39 -9.36 32.14
C SER A 262 -16.25 -10.34 31.88
N LYS A 263 -16.52 -11.65 31.97
CA LYS A 263 -15.52 -12.66 31.62
C LYS A 263 -15.15 -12.57 30.14
N GLN A 264 -16.13 -12.49 29.25
CA GLN A 264 -15.87 -12.40 27.82
C GLN A 264 -15.18 -11.10 27.43
N GLU A 265 -15.54 -9.98 28.06
CA GLU A 265 -14.85 -8.70 27.87
C GLU A 265 -13.37 -8.80 28.28
N ASN A 266 -13.08 -9.42 29.44
CA ASN A 266 -11.71 -9.63 29.90
C ASN A 266 -10.91 -10.58 28.97
N ASP A 267 -11.52 -11.68 28.52
CA ASP A 267 -10.87 -12.65 27.63
C ASP A 267 -10.47 -11.99 26.29
N LEU A 268 -11.28 -11.06 25.76
CA LEU A 268 -10.97 -10.28 24.55
C LEU A 268 -9.89 -9.22 24.81
N GLU A 269 -9.95 -8.56 25.97
CA GLU A 269 -8.94 -7.56 26.35
C GLU A 269 -7.56 -8.21 26.50
N GLU A 270 -7.49 -9.41 27.08
CA GLU A 270 -6.25 -10.19 27.18
C GLU A 270 -5.72 -10.60 25.81
N LEU A 271 -6.60 -11.00 24.89
CA LEU A 271 -6.23 -11.34 23.51
C LEU A 271 -5.61 -10.13 22.79
N GLU A 272 -6.25 -8.96 22.89
CA GLU A 272 -5.77 -7.72 22.26
C GLU A 272 -4.45 -7.24 22.89
N LYS A 273 -4.31 -7.34 24.23
CA LYS A 273 -3.06 -7.03 24.94
C LYS A 273 -1.93 -7.97 24.52
N GLY A 274 -2.22 -9.25 24.33
CA GLY A 274 -1.26 -10.24 23.84
C GLY A 274 -0.73 -9.91 22.45
N LEU A 275 -1.62 -9.49 21.54
CA LEU A 275 -1.23 -9.01 20.21
C LEU A 275 -0.38 -7.73 20.33
N GLY A 276 -0.83 -6.73 21.07
CA GLY A 276 -0.12 -5.46 21.24
C GLY A 276 1.30 -5.60 21.81
N GLY A 277 1.49 -6.51 22.78
CA GLY A 277 2.81 -6.84 23.32
C GLY A 277 3.75 -7.41 22.26
N ARG A 278 3.28 -8.43 21.51
CA ARG A 278 4.05 -9.06 20.43
C ARG A 278 4.42 -8.08 19.31
N LEU A 279 3.50 -7.20 18.93
CA LEU A 279 3.76 -6.17 17.93
C LEU A 279 4.85 -5.19 18.39
N SER A 280 4.81 -4.79 19.66
CA SER A 280 5.82 -3.89 20.24
C SER A 280 7.20 -4.54 20.31
N ASP A 281 7.25 -5.84 20.64
CA ASP A 281 8.50 -6.62 20.68
C ASP A 281 9.14 -6.73 19.29
N THR A 282 8.32 -6.93 18.24
CA THR A 282 8.78 -6.95 16.84
C THR A 282 9.34 -5.60 16.41
N GLU A 283 8.74 -4.48 16.84
CA GLU A 283 9.26 -3.13 16.57
C GLU A 283 10.59 -2.86 17.27
N ALA A 284 10.76 -3.34 18.51
CA ALA A 284 11.98 -3.18 19.29
C ALA A 284 13.15 -4.03 18.76
N LEU A 285 12.87 -5.22 18.20
CA LEU A 285 13.88 -6.15 17.67
C LEU A 285 14.37 -5.77 16.25
N GLY A 286 13.59 -4.99 15.50
CA GLY A 286 13.88 -4.64 14.10
C GLY A 286 14.42 -3.23 13.86
N ALA A 287 14.41 -2.34 14.86
CA ALA A 287 14.77 -0.93 14.68
C ALA A 287 16.03 -0.55 15.45
N GLY A 288 17.16 -0.45 14.74
CA GLY A 288 17.99 0.73 15.00
C GLY A 288 17.15 1.98 14.70
N GLU A 289 17.32 3.06 15.44
CA GLU A 289 16.68 4.37 15.21
C GLU A 289 17.18 5.03 13.90
N SER A 290 17.12 4.30 12.78
CA SER A 290 17.49 4.80 11.48
C SER A 290 16.34 5.68 10.96
N GLN A 291 16.71 6.90 10.59
CA GLN A 291 15.83 7.85 9.89
C GLN A 291 15.37 7.31 8.52
N TYR A 292 16.08 6.32 7.98
CA TYR A 292 15.80 5.70 6.69
C TYR A 292 15.32 4.26 6.86
N ALA A 293 14.38 3.84 6.02
CA ALA A 293 13.91 2.46 5.91
C ALA A 293 14.29 1.89 4.54
N THR A 294 14.56 0.57 4.47
CA THR A 294 14.65 -0.14 3.20
C THR A 294 13.31 -0.78 2.84
N LEU A 295 13.04 -0.99 1.55
CA LEU A 295 11.83 -1.69 1.11
C LEU A 295 11.79 -3.14 1.64
N GLY A 296 12.94 -3.82 1.70
CA GLY A 296 13.03 -5.17 2.25
C GLY A 296 12.67 -5.25 3.74
N ASP A 297 13.08 -4.26 4.54
CA ASP A 297 12.71 -4.20 5.96
C ASP A 297 11.21 -4.01 6.15
N VAL A 298 10.59 -3.15 5.31
CA VAL A 298 9.14 -2.93 5.34
C VAL A 298 8.40 -4.21 4.97
N GLU A 299 8.77 -4.86 3.86
CA GLU A 299 8.13 -6.10 3.43
C GLU A 299 8.25 -7.21 4.49
N LYS A 300 9.42 -7.34 5.11
CA LYS A 300 9.65 -8.29 6.20
C LYS A 300 8.74 -7.99 7.39
N LYS A 301 8.66 -6.73 7.82
CA LYS A 301 7.79 -6.30 8.93
C LYS A 301 6.31 -6.56 8.64
N GLU A 302 5.85 -6.26 7.44
CA GLU A 302 4.45 -6.51 7.03
C GLU A 302 4.12 -8.01 7.02
N ARG A 303 5.07 -8.86 6.59
CA ARG A 303 4.91 -10.32 6.64
C ARG A 303 4.78 -10.81 8.08
N GLU A 304 5.69 -10.40 8.96
CA GLU A 304 5.64 -10.76 10.38
C GLU A 304 4.33 -10.27 11.02
N TYR A 305 3.91 -9.04 10.72
CA TYR A 305 2.64 -8.49 11.17
C TYR A 305 1.44 -9.34 10.72
N ALA A 306 1.39 -9.73 9.45
CA ALA A 306 0.33 -10.57 8.91
C ALA A 306 0.25 -11.96 9.58
N GLU A 307 1.40 -12.58 9.84
CA GLU A 307 1.47 -13.85 10.58
C GLU A 307 0.89 -13.69 12.00
N LEU A 308 1.27 -12.62 12.71
CA LEU A 308 0.77 -12.35 14.04
C LEU A 308 -0.73 -12.09 14.06
N LEU A 309 -1.27 -11.40 13.05
CA LEU A 309 -2.71 -11.20 12.89
C LEU A 309 -3.47 -12.51 12.66
N ILE A 310 -2.95 -13.39 11.81
CA ILE A 310 -3.59 -14.69 11.52
C ILE A 310 -3.71 -15.51 12.81
N GLU A 311 -2.66 -15.56 13.61
CA GLU A 311 -2.69 -16.25 14.92
C GLU A 311 -3.70 -15.63 15.88
N ASN A 312 -3.78 -14.30 15.92
CA ASN A 312 -4.74 -13.59 16.76
C ASN A 312 -6.20 -13.85 16.32
N MET A 313 -6.43 -13.92 15.00
CA MET A 313 -7.72 -14.28 14.42
C MET A 313 -8.12 -15.71 14.78
N ASP A 314 -7.20 -16.67 14.69
CA ASP A 314 -7.44 -18.06 15.12
C ASP A 314 -7.78 -18.14 16.61
N ALA A 315 -7.03 -17.42 17.46
CA ALA A 315 -7.28 -17.36 18.90
C ALA A 315 -8.66 -16.77 19.23
N PHE A 316 -9.09 -15.70 18.54
CA PHE A 316 -10.45 -15.14 18.69
C PHE A 316 -11.54 -16.18 18.38
N TRP A 317 -11.42 -16.91 17.27
CA TRP A 317 -12.41 -17.92 16.91
C TRP A 317 -12.43 -19.12 17.88
N ARG A 318 -11.26 -19.53 18.39
CA ARG A 318 -11.19 -20.53 19.47
C ARG A 318 -11.85 -20.06 20.75
N GLN A 319 -11.73 -18.78 21.11
CA GLN A 319 -12.47 -18.21 22.24
C GLN A 319 -13.98 -18.30 22.02
N LEU A 320 -14.46 -17.97 20.82
CA LEU A 320 -15.87 -18.06 20.45
C LEU A 320 -16.42 -19.49 20.59
N GLU A 321 -15.68 -20.49 20.09
CA GLU A 321 -16.03 -21.90 20.24
C GLU A 321 -16.01 -22.35 21.72
N GLY A 322 -15.09 -21.78 22.51
CA GLY A 322 -14.94 -22.02 23.94
C GLY A 322 -16.12 -21.53 24.79
N VAL A 323 -16.93 -20.57 24.30
CA VAL A 323 -18.09 -20.02 25.02
C VAL A 323 -19.06 -21.11 25.45
N GLN A 324 -19.37 -22.07 24.57
CA GLN A 324 -20.29 -23.16 24.88
C GLN A 324 -19.78 -23.99 26.07
N ARG A 325 -18.50 -24.35 26.07
CA ARG A 325 -17.86 -25.13 27.14
C ARG A 325 -17.86 -24.33 28.44
N CYS A 326 -17.50 -23.05 28.36
CA CYS A 326 -17.51 -22.14 29.51
C CYS A 326 -18.90 -22.06 30.17
N LEU A 327 -19.97 -21.91 29.38
CA LEU A 327 -21.34 -21.84 29.91
C LEU A 327 -21.75 -23.12 30.64
N VAL A 328 -21.36 -24.29 30.14
CA VAL A 328 -21.67 -25.59 30.78
C VAL A 328 -20.83 -25.81 32.03
N ASP A 329 -19.51 -25.64 31.93
CA ASP A 329 -18.57 -26.06 32.98
C ASP A 329 -18.52 -25.06 34.13
N GLN A 330 -18.45 -23.76 33.83
CA GLN A 330 -18.24 -22.70 34.80
C GLN A 330 -19.57 -22.10 35.29
N PHE A 331 -20.54 -21.94 34.40
CA PHE A 331 -21.82 -21.28 34.71
C PHE A 331 -23.00 -22.27 34.87
N LYS A 332 -22.74 -23.58 34.77
CA LYS A 332 -23.72 -24.66 34.99
C LYS A 332 -24.99 -24.52 34.12
N CYS A 333 -24.85 -23.97 32.92
CA CYS A 333 -25.93 -23.86 31.93
C CYS A 333 -26.28 -25.25 31.36
N PRO A 334 -27.56 -25.58 31.14
CA PRO A 334 -27.95 -26.82 30.48
C PRO A 334 -27.29 -26.97 29.11
N SER A 335 -26.67 -28.12 28.84
CA SER A 335 -25.91 -28.39 27.59
C SER A 335 -26.71 -28.12 26.31
N ALA A 336 -28.01 -28.43 26.31
CA ALA A 336 -28.89 -28.14 25.17
C ALA A 336 -29.03 -26.64 24.88
N ARG A 337 -29.16 -25.82 25.94
CA ARG A 337 -29.26 -24.35 25.82
C ARG A 337 -27.92 -23.74 25.45
N ALA A 338 -26.82 -24.21 26.05
CA ALA A 338 -25.48 -23.76 25.68
C ALA A 338 -25.16 -24.04 24.20
N ARG A 339 -25.58 -25.20 23.67
CA ARG A 339 -25.42 -25.54 22.24
C ARG A 339 -26.27 -24.65 21.34
N GLN A 340 -27.52 -24.38 21.73
CA GLN A 340 -28.41 -23.47 20.99
C GLN A 340 -27.84 -22.04 20.96
N LEU A 341 -27.26 -21.60 22.08
CA LEU A 341 -26.59 -20.31 22.17
C LEU A 341 -25.36 -20.25 21.27
N GLY A 342 -24.49 -21.27 21.31
CA GLY A 342 -23.34 -21.36 20.42
C GLY A 342 -23.73 -21.26 18.94
N ALA A 343 -24.76 -22.00 18.52
CA ALA A 343 -25.24 -21.94 17.14
C ALA A 343 -25.79 -20.55 16.75
N ALA A 344 -26.58 -19.92 17.63
CA ALA A 344 -27.11 -18.57 17.39
C ALA A 344 -26.00 -17.52 17.33
N LEU A 345 -25.01 -17.63 18.22
CA LEU A 345 -23.84 -16.77 18.28
C LEU A 345 -23.01 -16.88 16.99
N THR A 346 -22.67 -18.10 16.55
CA THR A 346 -21.93 -18.32 15.29
C THR A 346 -22.67 -17.75 14.09
N ALA A 347 -23.99 -17.97 13.98
CA ALA A 347 -24.77 -17.46 12.85
C ALA A 347 -24.81 -15.92 12.80
N ARG A 348 -24.97 -15.26 13.96
CA ARG A 348 -24.96 -13.79 14.05
C ARG A 348 -23.56 -13.22 13.83
N MET A 349 -22.52 -13.87 14.32
CA MET A 349 -21.13 -13.48 14.05
C MET A 349 -20.76 -13.59 12.57
N ALA A 350 -21.23 -14.61 11.86
CA ALA A 350 -21.04 -14.72 10.41
C ALA A 350 -21.69 -13.55 9.66
N THR A 351 -22.82 -13.03 10.16
CA THR A 351 -23.46 -11.82 9.60
C THR A 351 -22.63 -10.57 9.89
N ALA A 352 -22.11 -10.44 11.12
CA ALA A 352 -21.23 -9.33 11.50
C ALA A 352 -19.93 -9.31 10.68
N GLU A 353 -19.32 -10.48 10.46
CA GLU A 353 -18.13 -10.63 9.63
C GLU A 353 -18.40 -10.22 8.17
N GLY A 354 -19.58 -10.54 7.64
CA GLY A 354 -20.00 -10.03 6.33
C GLY A 354 -19.99 -8.51 6.26
N LEU A 355 -20.62 -7.84 7.25
CA LEU A 355 -20.66 -6.37 7.33
C LEU A 355 -19.25 -5.76 7.49
N LEU A 356 -18.41 -6.35 8.33
CA LEU A 356 -17.04 -5.88 8.56
C LEU A 356 -16.15 -6.07 7.32
N ARG A 357 -16.34 -7.14 6.55
CA ARG A 357 -15.63 -7.33 5.29
C ARG A 357 -16.06 -6.29 4.26
N ASP A 358 -17.37 -6.07 4.10
CA ASP A 358 -17.88 -5.09 3.14
C ASP A 358 -17.37 -3.67 3.51
N SER A 359 -17.25 -3.38 4.81
CA SER A 359 -16.58 -2.19 5.32
C SER A 359 -15.09 -2.13 5.00
N GLN A 360 -14.35 -3.22 5.23
CA GLN A 360 -12.93 -3.31 4.93
C GLN A 360 -12.65 -3.02 3.45
N ASP A 361 -13.44 -3.61 2.55
CA ASP A 361 -13.29 -3.41 1.10
C ASP A 361 -13.53 -1.94 0.71
N LEU A 362 -14.58 -1.31 1.25
CA LEU A 362 -14.89 0.10 1.00
C LEU A 362 -13.80 1.03 1.55
N GLN A 363 -13.37 0.80 2.79
CA GLN A 363 -12.38 1.62 3.48
C GLN A 363 -10.98 1.46 2.85
N ALA A 364 -10.63 0.28 2.35
CA ALA A 364 -9.39 0.07 1.61
C ALA A 364 -9.34 0.88 0.30
N LEU A 365 -10.48 0.96 -0.42
CA LEU A 365 -10.61 1.81 -1.60
C LEU A 365 -10.50 3.30 -1.24
N ASP A 366 -11.17 3.74 -0.17
CA ASP A 366 -11.07 5.12 0.30
C ASP A 366 -9.63 5.49 0.71
N LEU A 367 -8.91 4.59 1.39
CA LEU A 367 -7.51 4.80 1.75
C LEU A 367 -6.60 4.88 0.52
N LEU A 368 -6.88 4.08 -0.52
CA LEU A 368 -6.17 4.18 -1.79
C LEU A 368 -6.40 5.57 -2.43
N ASP A 369 -7.64 6.01 -2.53
CA ASP A 369 -7.98 7.32 -3.10
C ASP A 369 -7.33 8.46 -2.34
N ARG A 370 -7.37 8.41 -1.01
CA ARG A 370 -6.66 9.37 -0.15
C ARG A 370 -5.15 9.36 -0.38
N THR A 371 -4.56 8.19 -0.52
CA THR A 371 -3.13 8.04 -0.81
C THR A 371 -2.77 8.65 -2.15
N MET A 372 -3.57 8.41 -3.19
CA MET A 372 -3.38 9.05 -4.50
C MET A 372 -3.53 10.57 -4.41
N GLY A 373 -4.48 11.05 -3.60
CA GLY A 373 -4.64 12.48 -3.27
C GLY A 373 -3.38 13.07 -2.62
N ARG A 374 -2.83 12.40 -1.62
CA ARG A 374 -1.59 12.79 -0.95
C ARG A 374 -0.40 12.84 -1.90
N VAL A 375 -0.22 11.83 -2.77
CA VAL A 375 0.83 11.84 -3.79
C VAL A 375 0.67 13.05 -4.71
N ARG A 376 -0.54 13.32 -5.21
CA ARG A 376 -0.82 14.50 -6.06
C ARG A 376 -0.45 15.81 -5.36
N LEU A 377 -0.88 15.99 -4.11
CA LEU A 377 -0.58 17.20 -3.31
C LEU A 377 0.92 17.34 -3.06
N ALA A 378 1.61 16.26 -2.72
CA ALA A 378 3.04 16.28 -2.44
C ALA A 378 3.86 16.60 -3.70
N LYS A 379 3.49 16.03 -4.87
CA LYS A 379 4.09 16.40 -6.16
C LYS A 379 3.85 17.87 -6.49
N MET A 380 2.66 18.41 -6.22
CA MET A 380 2.40 19.85 -6.45
C MET A 380 3.39 20.73 -5.67
N VAL A 381 3.60 20.45 -4.38
CA VAL A 381 4.56 21.17 -3.55
C VAL A 381 5.99 20.98 -4.05
N GLU A 382 6.37 19.75 -4.46
CA GLU A 382 7.67 19.46 -5.08
C GLU A 382 7.90 20.31 -6.35
N PHE A 383 6.91 20.40 -7.25
CA PHE A 383 6.98 21.22 -8.46
C PHE A 383 7.14 22.72 -8.15
N LEU A 384 6.45 23.23 -7.12
CA LEU A 384 6.63 24.61 -6.65
C LEU A 384 8.05 24.86 -6.13
N ARG A 385 8.65 23.89 -5.45
CA ARG A 385 10.04 24.00 -4.96
C ARG A 385 11.06 23.93 -6.11
N LEU A 386 10.83 23.05 -7.08
CA LEU A 386 11.69 22.92 -8.26
C LEU A 386 11.70 24.18 -9.13
N GLN A 387 10.61 24.96 -9.12
CA GLN A 387 10.55 26.25 -9.81
C GLN A 387 11.70 27.18 -9.41
N MET A 388 12.12 27.16 -8.15
CA MET A 388 13.24 27.97 -7.68
C MET A 388 14.55 27.60 -8.39
N GLN A 389 14.83 26.30 -8.54
CA GLN A 389 16.05 25.85 -9.22
C GLN A 389 16.05 26.18 -10.72
N GLU A 390 14.89 26.07 -11.38
CA GLU A 390 14.73 26.44 -12.78
C GLU A 390 14.98 27.93 -12.99
N GLU A 391 14.44 28.77 -12.11
CA GLU A 391 14.62 30.20 -12.14
C GLU A 391 16.07 30.64 -11.99
N THR A 392 16.78 30.04 -11.03
CA THR A 392 18.22 30.24 -10.83
C THR A 392 19.00 29.92 -12.11
N LYS A 393 18.71 28.77 -12.74
CA LYS A 393 19.37 28.34 -13.98
C LYS A 393 19.09 29.29 -15.13
N CYS A 394 17.84 29.70 -15.35
CA CYS A 394 17.46 30.59 -16.45
C CYS A 394 18.11 31.98 -16.34
N ARG A 395 18.12 32.57 -15.13
CA ARG A 395 18.71 33.89 -14.89
C ARG A 395 20.24 33.86 -15.04
N LEU A 396 20.91 32.87 -14.47
CA LEU A 396 22.36 32.70 -14.65
C LEU A 396 22.74 32.48 -16.11
N ALA A 397 21.95 31.70 -16.85
CA ALA A 397 22.19 31.49 -18.28
C ALA A 397 22.04 32.79 -19.09
N ALA A 398 21.08 33.65 -18.75
CA ALA A 398 20.92 34.97 -19.38
C ALA A 398 22.10 35.90 -19.05
N ILE A 399 22.52 35.96 -17.78
CA ILE A 399 23.71 36.70 -17.35
C ILE A 399 24.96 36.23 -18.11
N SER A 400 25.16 34.91 -18.25
CA SER A 400 26.26 34.34 -19.03
C SER A 400 26.26 34.84 -20.46
N ARG A 401 25.11 34.77 -21.15
CA ARG A 401 24.99 35.25 -22.53
C ARG A 401 25.29 36.75 -22.66
N SER A 402 24.80 37.57 -21.73
CA SER A 402 25.10 39.01 -21.73
C SER A 402 26.60 39.27 -21.53
N LEU A 403 27.25 38.58 -20.60
CA LEU A 403 28.69 38.73 -20.37
C LEU A 403 29.53 38.17 -21.54
N ASP A 404 29.08 37.10 -22.19
CA ASP A 404 29.68 36.56 -23.42
C ASP A 404 29.67 37.58 -24.55
N LEU A 405 28.54 38.26 -24.76
CA LEU A 405 28.41 39.30 -25.78
C LEU A 405 29.33 40.50 -25.50
N LEU A 406 29.47 40.89 -24.23
CA LEU A 406 30.39 41.96 -23.83
C LEU A 406 31.86 41.56 -24.04
N ALA A 407 32.22 40.31 -23.72
CA ALA A 407 33.56 39.79 -23.97
C ALA A 407 33.87 39.71 -25.48
N ALA A 408 32.93 39.22 -26.28
CA ALA A 408 33.06 39.16 -27.75
C ALA A 408 33.23 40.54 -28.40
N ARG A 409 32.62 41.58 -27.82
CA ARG A 409 32.79 42.99 -28.23
C ARG A 409 34.08 43.64 -27.70
N GLY A 410 34.94 42.87 -27.01
CA GLY A 410 36.18 43.36 -26.41
C GLY A 410 35.97 44.32 -25.24
N ARG A 411 34.76 44.37 -24.67
CA ARG A 411 34.43 45.24 -23.52
C ARG A 411 34.84 44.63 -22.19
N LEU A 412 34.92 43.30 -22.12
CA LEU A 412 35.41 42.56 -20.95
C LEU A 412 36.54 41.63 -21.39
N SER A 413 37.56 41.48 -20.54
CA SER A 413 38.54 40.40 -20.69
C SER A 413 37.94 39.05 -20.28
N ALA A 414 38.51 37.96 -20.78
CA ALA A 414 38.09 36.60 -20.41
C ALA A 414 38.14 36.38 -18.88
N ARG A 415 39.19 36.87 -18.23
CA ARG A 415 39.34 36.78 -16.76
C ARG A 415 38.24 37.53 -16.02
N GLN A 416 37.93 38.78 -16.41
CA GLN A 416 36.87 39.56 -15.77
C GLN A 416 35.49 38.91 -15.96
N LYS A 417 35.22 38.35 -17.15
CA LYS A 417 34.00 37.60 -17.42
C LYS A 417 33.88 36.39 -16.48
N GLU A 418 34.91 35.57 -16.38
CA GLU A 418 34.91 34.37 -15.52
C GLU A 418 34.73 34.72 -14.04
N GLU A 419 35.39 35.78 -13.57
CA GLU A 419 35.28 36.26 -12.19
C GLU A 419 33.85 36.72 -11.88
N LEU A 420 33.24 37.52 -12.76
CA LEU A 420 31.85 37.95 -12.63
C LEU A 420 30.89 36.75 -12.65
N LEU A 421 31.07 35.80 -13.56
CA LEU A 421 30.22 34.62 -13.63
C LEU A 421 30.31 33.77 -12.37
N THR A 422 31.52 33.53 -11.88
CA THR A 422 31.74 32.75 -10.67
C THR A 422 31.08 33.41 -9.47
N GLN A 423 31.21 34.74 -9.34
CA GLN A 423 30.57 35.50 -8.29
C GLN A 423 29.03 35.42 -8.36
N GLN A 424 28.45 35.57 -9.55
CA GLN A 424 27.00 35.49 -9.73
C GLN A 424 26.47 34.08 -9.51
N HIS A 425 27.13 33.06 -10.05
CA HIS A 425 26.78 31.66 -9.80
C HIS A 425 26.73 31.37 -8.30
N LYS A 426 27.77 31.77 -7.56
CA LYS A 426 27.82 31.63 -6.11
C LYS A 426 26.64 32.32 -5.42
N ALA A 427 26.43 33.61 -5.68
CA ALA A 427 25.38 34.38 -5.02
C ALA A 427 23.96 33.85 -5.30
N PHE A 428 23.67 33.48 -6.55
CA PHE A 428 22.36 32.95 -6.94
C PHE A 428 22.08 31.56 -6.36
N TRP A 429 23.07 30.66 -6.34
CA TRP A 429 22.89 29.33 -5.75
C TRP A 429 22.83 29.37 -4.22
N GLU A 430 23.62 30.21 -3.56
CA GLU A 430 23.54 30.40 -2.11
C GLU A 430 22.14 30.85 -1.66
N GLU A 431 21.51 31.73 -2.45
CA GLU A 431 20.16 32.20 -2.20
C GLU A 431 19.10 31.13 -2.51
N ALA A 432 19.26 30.37 -3.61
CA ALA A 432 18.38 29.25 -3.92
C ALA A 432 18.44 28.13 -2.85
N GLU A 433 19.61 27.89 -2.27
CA GLU A 433 19.75 26.99 -1.14
C GLU A 433 19.15 27.57 0.15
N ARG A 434 19.26 28.89 0.37
CA ARG A 434 18.61 29.55 1.50
C ARG A 434 17.10 29.34 1.45
N PHE A 435 16.48 29.51 0.28
CA PHE A 435 15.07 29.18 0.06
C PHE A 435 14.74 27.75 0.53
N GLY A 436 15.53 26.75 0.12
CA GLY A 436 15.32 25.35 0.51
C GLY A 436 15.43 25.13 2.02
N ARG A 437 16.49 25.66 2.65
CA ARG A 437 16.70 25.56 4.10
C ARG A 437 15.60 26.25 4.90
N GLU A 438 15.17 27.44 4.48
CA GLU A 438 14.07 28.17 5.14
C GLU A 438 12.74 27.44 5.00
N PHE A 439 12.46 26.86 3.83
CA PHE A 439 11.27 26.05 3.62
C PHE A 439 11.23 24.84 4.56
N VAL A 440 12.34 24.08 4.64
CA VAL A 440 12.44 22.93 5.55
C VAL A 440 12.30 23.38 7.01
N GLN A 441 12.91 24.50 7.38
CA GLN A 441 12.89 24.98 8.77
C GLN A 441 11.49 25.46 9.19
N ARG A 442 10.84 26.33 8.41
CA ARG A 442 9.47 26.78 8.67
C ARG A 442 8.44 25.66 8.45
N GLY A 443 8.76 24.70 7.58
CA GLY A 443 7.97 23.48 7.39
C GLY A 443 7.82 22.66 8.67
N LYS A 444 8.86 22.55 9.51
CA LYS A 444 8.78 21.86 10.81
C LYS A 444 7.73 22.49 11.73
N GLU A 445 7.58 23.80 11.71
CA GLU A 445 6.57 24.52 12.50
C GLU A 445 5.15 24.20 11.98
N LEU A 446 4.97 24.11 10.66
CA LEU A 446 3.71 23.67 10.04
C LEU A 446 3.35 22.23 10.46
N VAL A 447 4.33 21.32 10.45
CA VAL A 447 4.17 19.93 10.90
C VAL A 447 3.70 19.89 12.35
N GLN A 448 4.40 20.59 13.25
CA GLN A 448 4.04 20.63 14.67
C GLN A 448 2.64 21.20 14.90
N ALA A 449 2.28 22.29 14.21
CA ALA A 449 0.95 22.88 14.30
C ALA A 449 -0.14 21.93 13.78
N SER A 450 0.14 21.20 12.69
CA SER A 450 -0.77 20.20 12.13
C SER A 450 -0.98 19.03 13.09
N GLN A 451 0.09 18.50 13.68
CA GLN A 451 0.03 17.40 14.64
C GLN A 451 -0.77 17.78 15.89
N ALA A 452 -0.58 19.00 16.40
CA ALA A 452 -1.34 19.50 17.54
C ALA A 452 -2.84 19.61 17.24
N ARG A 453 -3.22 20.17 16.08
CA ARG A 453 -4.62 20.24 15.64
C ARG A 453 -5.23 18.86 15.44
N GLN A 454 -4.49 17.95 14.80
CA GLN A 454 -4.95 16.59 14.57
C GLN A 454 -5.18 15.86 15.91
N ALA A 455 -4.27 16.00 16.87
CA ALA A 455 -4.43 15.42 18.21
C ALA A 455 -5.67 15.99 18.95
N GLU A 456 -5.91 17.30 18.87
CA GLU A 456 -7.08 17.93 19.46
C GLU A 456 -8.40 17.47 18.80
N GLY A 457 -8.42 17.44 17.46
CA GLY A 457 -9.58 17.00 16.68
C GLY A 457 -9.91 15.52 16.91
N THR A 458 -8.90 14.65 16.88
CA THR A 458 -9.07 13.21 17.11
C THR A 458 -9.53 12.91 18.54
N ALA A 459 -9.02 13.62 19.55
CA ALA A 459 -9.47 13.46 20.94
C ALA A 459 -10.95 13.85 21.11
N ARG A 460 -11.36 15.01 20.58
CA ARG A 460 -12.77 15.45 20.59
C ARG A 460 -13.68 14.48 19.87
N LEU A 461 -13.27 14.03 18.70
CA LEU A 461 -14.04 13.09 17.89
C LEU A 461 -14.19 11.74 18.61
N THR A 462 -13.11 11.21 19.19
CA THR A 462 -13.14 9.94 19.91
C THR A 462 -14.12 9.99 21.08
N GLN A 463 -14.11 11.08 21.87
CA GLN A 463 -15.06 11.28 22.96
C GLN A 463 -16.52 11.31 22.44
N ALA A 464 -16.79 12.08 21.37
CA ALA A 464 -18.12 12.17 20.79
C ALA A 464 -18.60 10.82 20.24
N GLN A 465 -17.70 10.04 19.64
CA GLN A 465 -17.98 8.70 19.12
C GLN A 465 -18.32 7.70 20.23
N GLU A 466 -17.61 7.76 21.36
CA GLU A 466 -17.92 6.94 22.53
C GLU A 466 -19.28 7.31 23.15
N GLU A 467 -19.60 8.60 23.21
CA GLU A 467 -20.89 9.09 23.69
C GLU A 467 -22.03 8.65 22.77
N GLU A 468 -21.88 8.76 21.45
CA GLU A 468 -22.85 8.27 20.46
C GLU A 468 -23.06 6.75 20.59
N ARG A 469 -21.98 5.97 20.73
CA ARG A 469 -22.07 4.51 20.95
C ARG A 469 -22.83 4.19 22.23
N ARG A 470 -22.52 4.90 23.32
CA ARG A 470 -23.20 4.72 24.62
C ARG A 470 -24.68 5.07 24.55
N ALA A 471 -25.02 6.19 23.89
CA ALA A 471 -26.40 6.63 23.69
C ALA A 471 -27.18 5.62 22.83
N PHE A 472 -26.61 5.19 21.70
CA PHE A 472 -27.21 4.19 20.83
C PHE A 472 -27.53 2.90 21.61
N LEU A 473 -26.59 2.38 22.39
CA LEU A 473 -26.80 1.15 23.16
C LEU A 473 -27.82 1.30 24.31
N ALA A 474 -28.07 2.52 24.80
CA ALA A 474 -29.05 2.80 25.84
C ALA A 474 -30.49 2.89 25.29
N GLU A 475 -30.66 3.35 24.05
CA GLU A 475 -31.97 3.56 23.42
C GLU A 475 -32.59 2.30 22.79
N VAL A 476 -31.84 1.20 22.70
CA VAL A 476 -32.25 -0.03 22.01
C VAL A 476 -33.34 -0.78 22.79
N PRO A 477 -34.54 -1.00 22.20
CA PRO A 477 -35.59 -1.79 22.82
C PRO A 477 -35.18 -3.27 22.98
N PRO A 478 -35.52 -3.94 24.09
CA PRO A 478 -35.20 -5.36 24.32
C PRO A 478 -35.83 -6.35 23.33
N THR A 479 -36.79 -5.89 22.52
CA THR A 479 -37.57 -6.69 21.57
C THR A 479 -37.20 -6.42 20.11
N ALA A 480 -36.15 -5.64 19.84
CA ALA A 480 -35.71 -5.31 18.49
C ALA A 480 -35.19 -6.56 17.75
N ASN A 481 -35.43 -6.63 16.44
CA ASN A 481 -34.88 -7.68 15.59
C ASN A 481 -33.33 -7.66 15.67
N PRO A 482 -32.67 -8.75 16.10
CA PRO A 482 -31.22 -8.79 16.28
C PRO A 482 -30.41 -8.44 15.03
N GLN A 483 -30.95 -8.75 13.85
CA GLN A 483 -30.29 -8.46 12.58
C GLN A 483 -30.39 -6.98 12.20
N GLU A 484 -31.55 -6.36 12.40
CA GLU A 484 -31.75 -4.92 12.19
C GLU A 484 -30.92 -4.10 13.16
N LEU A 485 -30.84 -4.53 14.42
CA LEU A 485 -30.01 -3.88 15.43
C LEU A 485 -28.53 -3.93 15.05
N LEU A 486 -28.04 -5.09 14.58
CA LEU A 486 -26.65 -5.25 14.16
C LEU A 486 -26.32 -4.34 12.96
N GLN A 487 -27.23 -4.25 11.98
CA GLN A 487 -27.09 -3.34 10.84
C GLN A 487 -27.11 -1.87 11.28
N ALA A 488 -27.99 -1.49 12.20
CA ALA A 488 -28.06 -0.14 12.72
C ALA A 488 -26.79 0.24 13.50
N PHE A 489 -26.26 -0.67 14.32
CA PHE A 489 -25.01 -0.45 15.05
C PHE A 489 -23.82 -0.34 14.09
N HIS A 490 -23.74 -1.23 13.10
CA HIS A 490 -22.74 -1.14 12.03
C HIS A 490 -22.82 0.21 11.28
N GLY A 491 -24.04 0.68 10.98
CA GLY A 491 -24.25 2.00 10.37
C GLY A 491 -23.78 3.17 11.24
N VAL A 492 -23.82 3.06 12.58
CA VAL A 492 -23.18 4.04 13.49
C VAL A 492 -21.67 4.02 13.28
N LEU A 493 -21.05 2.84 13.32
CA LEU A 493 -19.60 2.69 13.15
C LEU A 493 -19.13 3.24 11.78
N GLU A 494 -19.85 2.98 10.70
CA GLU A 494 -19.53 3.53 9.38
C GLU A 494 -19.56 5.07 9.38
N ARG A 495 -20.61 5.70 9.93
CA ARG A 495 -20.67 7.18 10.02
C ARG A 495 -19.51 7.75 10.82
N GLN A 496 -19.12 7.08 11.90
CA GLN A 496 -17.99 7.48 12.71
C GLN A 496 -16.67 7.40 11.94
N ARG A 497 -16.47 6.36 11.13
CA ARG A 497 -15.28 6.25 10.26
C ARG A 497 -15.25 7.32 9.19
N VAL A 498 -16.37 7.58 8.51
CA VAL A 498 -16.49 8.68 7.54
C VAL A 498 -16.14 10.03 8.19
N THR A 499 -16.72 10.33 9.36
CA THR A 499 -16.43 11.59 10.07
C THR A 499 -14.95 11.72 10.45
N ARG A 500 -14.30 10.61 10.84
CA ARG A 500 -12.86 10.59 11.13
C ARG A 500 -12.03 10.85 9.87
N ARG A 501 -12.38 10.19 8.77
CA ARG A 501 -11.74 10.38 7.48
C ARG A 501 -11.83 11.84 7.02
N ASP A 502 -13.02 12.44 7.05
CA ASP A 502 -13.24 13.82 6.63
C ASP A 502 -12.34 14.79 7.39
N LEU A 503 -12.23 14.62 8.71
CA LEU A 503 -11.32 15.43 9.55
C LEU A 503 -9.85 15.29 9.11
N GLU A 504 -9.41 14.05 8.85
CA GLU A 504 -8.02 13.81 8.49
C GLU A 504 -7.69 14.26 7.05
N GLU A 505 -8.63 14.15 6.11
CA GLU A 505 -8.49 14.70 4.75
C GLU A 505 -8.50 16.23 4.74
N GLU A 506 -9.32 16.86 5.59
CA GLU A 506 -9.33 18.32 5.74
C GLU A 506 -7.97 18.83 6.26
N GLU A 507 -7.37 18.17 7.24
CA GLU A 507 -6.02 18.54 7.70
C GLU A 507 -4.96 18.28 6.63
N ASP A 508 -5.02 17.16 5.88
CA ASP A 508 -4.11 16.86 4.77
C ASP A 508 -4.16 17.96 3.69
N PHE A 509 -5.35 18.45 3.34
CA PHE A 509 -5.51 19.54 2.39
C PHE A 509 -5.00 20.87 2.97
N ARG A 510 -5.38 21.20 4.20
CA ARG A 510 -4.98 22.44 4.87
C ARG A 510 -3.46 22.57 5.01
N VAL A 511 -2.76 21.48 5.35
CA VAL A 511 -1.29 21.51 5.46
C VAL A 511 -0.62 21.63 4.08
N ALA A 512 -1.17 21.01 3.05
CA ALA A 512 -0.67 21.13 1.69
C ALA A 512 -0.83 22.56 1.15
N GLU A 513 -1.98 23.20 1.41
CA GLU A 513 -2.19 24.62 1.10
C GLU A 513 -1.22 25.52 1.85
N ALA A 514 -1.01 25.29 3.15
CA ALA A 514 -0.05 26.06 3.94
C ALA A 514 1.39 25.89 3.44
N ALA A 515 1.79 24.68 3.05
CA ALA A 515 3.10 24.43 2.44
C ALA A 515 3.24 25.11 1.08
N ALA A 516 2.20 25.09 0.23
CA ALA A 516 2.20 25.79 -1.04
C ALA A 516 2.28 27.32 -0.86
N ALA A 517 1.55 27.88 0.12
CA ALA A 517 1.61 29.29 0.46
C ALA A 517 3.01 29.70 0.96
N LEU A 518 3.64 28.86 1.81
CA LEU A 518 5.01 29.06 2.25
C LEU A 518 6.00 29.06 1.07
N CYS A 519 5.89 28.11 0.14
CA CYS A 519 6.68 28.10 -1.09
C CYS A 519 6.55 29.41 -1.87
N GLN A 520 5.32 29.91 -2.04
CA GLN A 520 5.06 31.16 -2.78
C GLN A 520 5.63 32.39 -2.07
N GLU A 521 5.50 32.46 -0.75
CA GLU A 521 6.06 33.55 0.07
C GLU A 521 7.58 33.61 -0.08
N LEU A 522 8.25 32.48 0.16
CA LEU A 522 9.71 32.38 0.04
C LEU A 522 10.19 32.66 -1.39
N TYR A 523 9.47 32.16 -2.39
CA TYR A 523 9.80 32.39 -3.79
C TYR A 523 9.78 33.89 -4.13
N ARG A 524 8.75 34.62 -3.69
CA ARG A 524 8.67 36.09 -3.89
C ARG A 524 9.85 36.81 -3.24
N GLY A 525 10.19 36.47 -2.00
CA GLY A 525 11.35 37.02 -1.30
C GLY A 525 12.66 36.76 -2.06
N THR A 526 12.87 35.54 -2.54
CA THR A 526 14.04 35.19 -3.35
C THR A 526 14.06 35.92 -4.71
N MET A 527 12.90 36.21 -5.30
CA MET A 527 12.86 36.96 -6.56
C MET A 527 13.31 38.41 -6.38
N GLU A 528 12.99 39.02 -5.24
CA GLU A 528 13.46 40.37 -4.89
C GLU A 528 14.98 40.41 -4.69
N THR A 529 15.55 39.39 -4.04
CA THR A 529 17.01 39.30 -3.86
C THR A 529 17.72 39.05 -5.19
N PHE A 530 17.19 38.18 -6.05
CA PHE A 530 17.70 37.99 -7.42
C PHE A 530 17.69 39.27 -8.24
N GLN A 531 16.63 40.08 -8.13
CA GLN A 531 16.58 41.37 -8.81
C GLN A 531 17.66 42.32 -8.29
N THR A 532 17.88 42.35 -6.98
CA THR A 532 18.94 43.15 -6.35
C THR A 532 20.34 42.72 -6.82
N LEU A 533 20.59 41.42 -6.95
CA LEU A 533 21.85 40.87 -7.47
C LEU A 533 22.10 41.29 -8.92
N MET A 534 21.07 41.22 -9.77
CA MET A 534 21.16 41.68 -11.16
C MET A 534 21.42 43.18 -11.25
N ASP A 535 20.72 43.98 -10.44
CA ASP A 535 20.94 45.41 -10.40
C ASP A 535 22.36 45.75 -9.91
N GLY A 536 22.86 45.04 -8.90
CA GLY A 536 24.25 45.14 -8.46
C GLY A 536 25.24 44.88 -9.59
N LEU A 537 25.08 43.76 -10.30
CA LEU A 537 25.95 43.37 -11.41
C LEU A 537 25.94 44.37 -12.58
N PHE A 538 24.75 44.67 -13.11
CA PHE A 538 24.65 45.47 -14.33
C PHE A 538 24.86 46.94 -14.05
N LEU A 539 24.42 47.42 -12.90
CA LEU A 539 24.37 48.84 -12.66
C LEU A 539 25.58 49.33 -11.86
N GLN A 540 26.19 48.53 -10.99
CA GLN A 540 27.25 49.00 -10.08
C GLN A 540 28.65 48.59 -10.56
N THR A 541 29.06 47.34 -10.32
CA THR A 541 29.35 46.35 -11.37
C THR A 541 30.04 46.77 -12.67
N LEU A 542 29.31 46.47 -13.75
CA LEU A 542 29.75 46.51 -15.13
C LEU A 542 30.17 47.89 -15.68
N PRO A 543 29.58 49.04 -15.30
CA PRO A 543 30.00 50.34 -15.85
C PRO A 543 31.50 50.62 -15.63
N GLY A 544 32.01 50.29 -14.42
CA GLY A 544 33.41 50.48 -14.08
C GLY A 544 34.36 49.51 -14.77
N MET A 545 33.93 48.26 -14.99
CA MET A 545 34.78 47.22 -15.58
C MET A 545 34.76 47.19 -17.11
N ALA A 546 33.62 47.49 -17.73
CA ALA A 546 33.40 47.41 -19.17
C ALA A 546 33.52 48.76 -19.90
N GLY A 547 33.69 49.87 -19.16
CA GLY A 547 33.73 51.22 -19.71
C GLY A 547 32.44 51.62 -20.43
N LEU A 548 31.30 51.08 -19.98
CA LEU A 548 29.98 51.33 -20.54
C LEU A 548 29.30 52.48 -19.80
N SER A 549 28.48 53.26 -20.51
CA SER A 549 27.62 54.23 -19.84
C SER A 549 26.52 53.54 -19.05
N ARG A 550 25.96 54.24 -18.06
CA ARG A 550 24.87 53.69 -17.24
C ARG A 550 23.67 53.26 -18.09
N ALA A 551 23.28 54.06 -19.07
CA ALA A 551 22.19 53.75 -20.00
C ALA A 551 22.48 52.50 -20.87
N GLN A 552 23.73 52.29 -21.27
CA GLN A 552 24.12 51.08 -22.00
C GLN A 552 24.02 49.85 -21.12
N CYS A 553 24.47 49.94 -19.86
CA CYS A 553 24.31 48.85 -18.90
C CYS A 553 22.84 48.57 -18.55
N ASP A 554 22.01 49.60 -18.43
CA ASP A 554 20.56 49.46 -18.23
C ASP A 554 19.91 48.71 -19.39
N SER A 555 20.32 49.00 -20.64
CA SER A 555 19.87 48.27 -21.84
C SER A 555 20.26 46.79 -21.81
N VAL A 556 21.53 46.48 -21.49
CA VAL A 556 21.99 45.08 -21.41
C VAL A 556 21.29 44.33 -20.29
N ARG A 557 20.99 44.99 -19.16
CA ARG A 557 20.20 44.43 -18.07
C ARG A 557 18.78 44.07 -18.53
N GLN A 558 18.12 44.97 -19.25
CA GLN A 558 16.78 44.72 -19.80
C GLN A 558 16.78 43.55 -20.79
N GLU A 559 17.77 43.50 -21.69
CA GLU A 559 17.94 42.35 -22.60
C GLU A 559 18.14 41.04 -21.84
N ALA A 560 18.95 41.04 -20.77
CA ALA A 560 19.15 39.86 -19.93
C ALA A 560 17.86 39.43 -19.22
N GLN A 561 17.06 40.38 -18.74
CA GLN A 561 15.75 40.11 -18.12
C GLN A 561 14.75 39.52 -19.11
N GLU A 562 14.66 40.08 -20.31
CA GLU A 562 13.79 39.59 -21.37
C GLU A 562 14.17 38.17 -21.80
N ASP A 563 15.47 37.92 -21.96
CA ASP A 563 15.98 36.60 -22.30
C ASP A 563 15.76 35.58 -21.17
N ALA A 564 15.96 35.96 -19.91
CA ALA A 564 15.58 35.13 -18.76
C ALA A 564 14.08 34.81 -18.76
N ALA A 565 13.21 35.80 -18.97
CA ALA A 565 11.76 35.62 -19.05
C ALA A 565 11.35 34.69 -20.20
N LEU A 566 12.00 34.78 -21.36
CA LEU A 566 11.78 33.88 -22.49
C LEU A 566 12.17 32.43 -22.16
N GLN A 567 13.28 32.22 -21.45
CA GLN A 567 13.71 30.89 -21.02
C GLN A 567 12.81 30.31 -19.94
N LEU A 568 12.41 31.14 -18.98
CA LEU A 568 11.43 30.78 -17.94
C LEU A 568 10.11 30.34 -18.57
N GLY A 569 9.59 31.10 -19.53
CA GLY A 569 8.37 30.70 -20.23
C GLY A 569 8.50 29.35 -20.97
N ARG A 570 9.70 28.96 -21.40
CA ARG A 570 9.95 27.61 -21.96
C ARG A 570 10.00 26.54 -20.87
N ALA A 571 10.69 26.82 -19.76
CA ALA A 571 10.77 25.95 -18.60
C ALA A 571 9.38 25.70 -18.01
N ASP A 572 8.56 26.74 -17.83
CA ASP A 572 7.18 26.65 -17.34
C ASP A 572 6.30 25.77 -18.23
N ARG A 573 6.42 25.91 -19.55
CA ARG A 573 5.69 25.03 -20.50
C ARG A 573 6.14 23.58 -20.37
N PHE A 574 7.44 23.34 -20.22
CA PHE A 574 7.98 22.00 -20.01
C PHE A 574 7.52 21.41 -18.67
N ARG A 575 7.58 22.18 -17.59
CA ARG A 575 7.09 21.81 -16.25
C ARG A 575 5.60 21.48 -16.29
N GLY A 576 4.78 22.29 -16.98
CA GLY A 576 3.37 22.01 -17.20
C GLY A 576 3.10 20.76 -18.04
N GLN A 577 4.01 20.36 -18.94
CA GLN A 577 3.95 19.05 -19.61
C GLN A 577 4.34 17.90 -18.68
N GLN A 578 5.40 18.06 -17.87
CA GLN A 578 5.80 17.08 -16.86
C GLN A 578 4.68 16.85 -15.85
N TRP A 579 4.06 17.91 -15.35
CA TRP A 579 2.92 17.84 -14.44
C TRP A 579 1.77 17.01 -15.03
N ARG A 580 1.39 17.27 -16.28
CA ARG A 580 0.35 16.48 -16.97
C ARG A 580 0.74 15.00 -17.10
N LEU A 581 1.99 14.72 -17.48
CA LEU A 581 2.49 13.33 -17.54
C LEU A 581 2.44 12.65 -16.17
N THR A 582 2.79 13.36 -15.10
CA THR A 582 2.69 12.85 -13.73
C THR A 582 1.23 12.56 -13.35
N GLN A 583 0.29 13.45 -13.71
CA GLN A 583 -1.14 13.21 -13.50
C GLN A 583 -1.62 11.96 -14.24
N ASP A 584 -1.31 11.83 -15.54
CA ASP A 584 -1.67 10.67 -16.35
C ASP A 584 -1.09 9.35 -15.77
N LEU A 585 0.14 9.39 -15.25
CA LEU A 585 0.77 8.24 -14.61
C LEU A 585 0.07 7.86 -13.32
N LEU A 586 -0.27 8.83 -12.47
CA LEU A 586 -1.01 8.59 -11.22
C LEU A 586 -2.40 8.03 -11.49
N GLU A 587 -3.11 8.51 -12.52
CA GLU A 587 -4.40 7.94 -12.92
C GLU A 587 -4.28 6.48 -13.36
N ARG A 588 -3.24 6.15 -14.14
CA ARG A 588 -2.96 4.75 -14.52
C ARG A 588 -2.58 3.89 -13.31
N GLU A 589 -1.82 4.44 -12.38
CA GLU A 589 -1.51 3.74 -11.13
C GLU A 589 -2.78 3.42 -10.35
N GLN A 590 -3.64 4.42 -10.15
CA GLN A 590 -4.93 4.24 -9.48
C GLN A 590 -5.76 3.15 -10.16
N GLN A 591 -5.84 3.14 -11.49
CA GLN A 591 -6.54 2.09 -12.25
C GLN A 591 -5.97 0.70 -11.96
N VAL A 592 -4.65 0.53 -12.02
CA VAL A 592 -4.06 -0.79 -11.75
C VAL A 592 -4.28 -1.21 -10.30
N TRP A 593 -4.17 -0.32 -9.33
CA TRP A 593 -4.50 -0.64 -7.94
C TRP A 593 -5.96 -1.08 -7.79
N THR A 594 -6.91 -0.42 -8.46
CA THR A 594 -8.32 -0.84 -8.44
C THR A 594 -8.55 -2.20 -9.11
N GLU A 595 -7.83 -2.49 -10.20
CA GLU A 595 -7.89 -3.80 -10.87
C GLU A 595 -7.34 -4.92 -9.98
N GLU A 596 -6.23 -4.68 -9.29
CA GLU A 596 -5.62 -5.63 -8.36
C GLU A 596 -6.51 -5.87 -7.13
N LEU A 597 -7.14 -4.82 -6.58
CA LEU A 597 -8.13 -4.97 -5.51
C LEU A 597 -9.32 -5.81 -5.97
N ALA A 598 -9.85 -5.55 -7.16
CA ALA A 598 -10.94 -6.35 -7.74
C ALA A 598 -10.53 -7.81 -7.98
N LEU A 599 -9.33 -8.04 -8.49
CA LEU A 599 -8.77 -9.39 -8.69
C LEU A 599 -8.62 -10.12 -7.36
N SER A 600 -8.06 -9.46 -6.35
CA SER A 600 -7.92 -9.99 -4.99
C SER A 600 -9.28 -10.42 -4.42
N ALA A 601 -10.31 -9.57 -4.53
CA ALA A 601 -11.66 -9.90 -4.07
C ALA A 601 -12.24 -11.14 -4.79
N VAL A 602 -12.05 -11.25 -6.10
CA VAL A 602 -12.48 -12.43 -6.88
C VAL A 602 -11.73 -13.69 -6.45
N LEU A 603 -10.41 -13.60 -6.26
CA LEU A 603 -9.58 -14.73 -5.81
C LEU A 603 -10.00 -15.19 -4.41
N GLN A 604 -10.21 -14.27 -3.48
CA GLN A 604 -10.69 -14.58 -2.13
C GLN A 604 -12.06 -15.25 -2.15
N ALA A 605 -13.00 -14.75 -2.96
CA ALA A 605 -14.31 -15.38 -3.12
C ALA A 605 -14.21 -16.80 -3.68
N HIS A 606 -13.40 -16.99 -4.73
CA HIS A 606 -13.17 -18.31 -5.32
C HIS A 606 -12.56 -19.30 -4.32
N LEU A 607 -11.55 -18.86 -3.57
CA LEU A 607 -10.90 -19.67 -2.54
C LEU A 607 -11.87 -20.06 -1.45
N ARG A 608 -12.68 -19.13 -0.95
CA ARG A 608 -13.72 -19.41 0.05
C ARG A 608 -14.69 -20.47 -0.45
N ASP A 609 -15.18 -20.33 -1.67
CA ASP A 609 -16.17 -21.25 -2.23
C ASP A 609 -15.58 -22.65 -2.43
N HIS A 610 -14.33 -22.73 -2.91
CA HIS A 610 -13.61 -24.00 -3.05
C HIS A 610 -13.40 -24.69 -1.69
N HIS A 611 -13.00 -23.94 -0.67
CA HIS A 611 -12.83 -24.46 0.69
C HIS A 611 -14.16 -24.94 1.30
N GLN A 612 -15.23 -24.16 1.16
CA GLN A 612 -16.55 -24.58 1.63
C GLN A 612 -17.02 -25.85 0.93
N SER A 613 -16.78 -25.98 -0.38
CA SER A 613 -17.08 -27.19 -1.14
C SER A 613 -16.28 -28.39 -0.63
N ALA A 614 -14.98 -28.22 -0.40
CA ALA A 614 -14.10 -29.25 0.14
C ALA A 614 -14.58 -29.74 1.52
N VAL A 615 -14.91 -28.84 2.44
CA VAL A 615 -15.45 -29.20 3.77
C VAL A 615 -16.80 -29.89 3.67
N ARG A 616 -17.73 -29.39 2.82
CA ARG A 616 -19.00 -30.07 2.59
C ARG A 616 -18.79 -31.50 2.06
N CYS A 617 -17.82 -31.72 1.17
CA CYS A 617 -17.48 -33.05 0.68
C CYS A 617 -16.89 -33.94 1.79
N VAL A 618 -15.99 -33.42 2.63
CA VAL A 618 -15.40 -34.17 3.75
C VAL A 618 -16.47 -34.55 4.77
N LEU A 619 -17.31 -33.60 5.18
CA LEU A 619 -18.42 -33.84 6.10
C LEU A 619 -19.46 -34.81 5.53
N GLY A 620 -19.75 -34.74 4.22
CA GLY A 620 -20.61 -35.72 3.56
C GLY A 620 -20.05 -37.13 3.58
N ARG A 621 -18.71 -37.28 3.45
CA ARG A 621 -18.03 -38.58 3.56
C ARG A 621 -17.97 -39.08 5.00
N LEU A 622 -17.67 -38.21 5.97
CA LEU A 622 -17.61 -38.55 7.39
C LEU A 622 -19.00 -38.83 7.99
N GLY A 623 -20.03 -38.11 7.54
CA GLY A 623 -21.42 -38.33 7.93
C GLY A 623 -22.00 -39.63 7.36
N GLY A 624 -21.48 -40.11 6.22
CA GLY A 624 -21.77 -41.44 5.68
C GLY A 624 -21.03 -42.59 6.37
N LEU A 625 -20.09 -42.30 7.28
CA LEU A 625 -19.32 -43.31 8.04
C LEU A 625 -19.92 -43.61 9.42
N SER A 626 -21.15 -43.17 9.73
CA SER A 626 -21.85 -43.51 10.98
C SER A 626 -23.02 -44.49 10.82
N GLU A 627 -23.13 -45.18 9.68
CA GLU A 627 -24.13 -46.24 9.45
C GLU A 627 -23.52 -47.64 9.21
N GLU A 628 -22.34 -47.93 9.77
CA GLU A 628 -21.84 -49.31 9.89
C GLU A 628 -21.52 -49.69 11.33
#